data_AF-A0A195FAN5-F1
#
_entry.id   AF-A0A195FAN5-F1
#
_cell.length_a   1.000
_cell.length_b   1.000
_cell.length_c   1.000
_cell.angle_alpha   90.00
_cell.angle_beta   90.00
_cell.angle_gamma   90.00
#
_symmetry.space_group_name_H-M   'P 1'
#
loop_
_entity.id
_entity.type
_entity.pdbx_description
1 polymer ?
#
loop_
_entity_poly.entity_id
_entity_poly.type
_entity_poly.pdbx_seq_one_letter_code
_entity_poly.pdbx_strand_id
1 'polypeptide(L)'
;MEDESYDEEEAEEKLTEEEEVEEKLAEEKDYDEEAQPEYESTISSDEVERDTRVLTYAEAGECLHNLGKCITQYEYAYLSLDASNRGLTDINVIAFFKHVRYVNVSRNRLTSEALRVLEAIPYLQTLQADRNCVTSVELKPMPYLQELTLNWNKLTDTSGIHHKSLERLELNHNNIRTVNVDPQILVNLRILELRDNALVSTAGICCPSLTQLYLAENQIEKIENFGVLVNLTTLILRDNKLANLDGFTEQCRSLNYVNLRSNELAKISELKKLDCLPNLEILVVLGNPLLREEEEDKEYRQIILTMLPKLERIDKDLVLDQERDQAKELLKKIQKNEFKLEDFDLRD
;
A
#
# COMPACT_ATOMS: atom_id res chain seq x y z
N MET A 1 -25.29 -16.51 36.08
CA MET A 1 -24.03 -17.15 35.67
C MET A 1 -24.06 -17.33 34.15
N GLU A 2 -24.39 -16.27 33.40
CA GLU A 2 -24.53 -16.29 31.93
C GLU A 2 -24.08 -14.94 31.32
N ASP A 3 -23.18 -14.21 32.00
CA ASP A 3 -22.77 -12.84 31.61
C ASP A 3 -21.24 -12.68 31.49
N GLU A 4 -20.48 -13.78 31.60
CA GLU A 4 -19.01 -13.78 31.50
C GLU A 4 -18.52 -14.40 30.17
N SER A 5 -19.41 -14.94 29.32
CA SER A 5 -19.01 -15.62 28.07
C SER A 5 -19.06 -14.74 26.83
N TYR A 6 -19.69 -13.57 26.89
CA TYR A 6 -19.77 -12.64 25.76
C TYR A 6 -18.56 -11.69 25.69
N ASP A 7 -17.96 -11.34 26.83
CA ASP A 7 -16.75 -10.50 26.89
C ASP A 7 -15.48 -11.28 26.48
N GLU A 8 -15.46 -12.61 26.62
CA GLU A 8 -14.33 -13.44 26.18
C GLU A 8 -14.28 -13.60 24.64
N GLU A 9 -15.43 -13.75 23.97
CA GLU A 9 -15.49 -13.85 22.50
C GLU A 9 -15.10 -12.52 21.81
N GLU A 10 -15.50 -11.36 22.34
CA GLU A 10 -15.11 -10.05 21.79
C GLU A 10 -13.63 -9.71 22.06
N ALA A 11 -13.05 -10.26 23.13
CA ALA A 11 -11.61 -10.16 23.41
C ALA A 11 -10.78 -11.09 22.51
N GLU A 12 -11.26 -12.31 22.24
CA GLU A 12 -10.62 -13.24 21.30
C GLU A 12 -10.65 -12.72 19.85
N GLU A 13 -11.75 -12.09 19.42
CA GLU A 13 -11.86 -11.50 18.07
C GLU A 13 -10.87 -10.32 17.89
N LYS A 14 -10.71 -9.47 18.91
CA LYS A 14 -9.69 -8.39 18.91
C LYS A 14 -8.26 -8.90 18.92
N LEU A 15 -7.98 -9.97 19.67
CA LEU A 15 -6.67 -10.62 19.69
C LEU A 15 -6.32 -11.19 18.30
N THR A 16 -7.30 -11.73 17.57
CA THR A 16 -7.06 -12.22 16.20
C THR A 16 -6.84 -11.11 15.17
N GLU A 17 -7.50 -9.95 15.32
CA GLU A 17 -7.24 -8.79 14.46
C GLU A 17 -5.86 -8.15 14.76
N GLU A 18 -5.45 -8.09 16.02
CA GLU A 18 -4.11 -7.64 16.42
C GLU A 18 -3.01 -8.60 15.93
N GLU A 19 -3.22 -9.92 16.00
CA GLU A 19 -2.29 -10.91 15.46
C GLU A 19 -2.21 -10.87 13.92
N GLU A 20 -3.32 -10.66 13.20
CA GLU A 20 -3.31 -10.46 11.74
C GLU A 20 -2.61 -9.15 11.34
N VAL A 21 -2.76 -8.09 12.14
CA VAL A 21 -2.02 -6.83 11.94
C VAL A 21 -0.54 -7.05 12.23
N GLU A 22 -0.17 -7.80 13.28
CA GLU A 22 1.22 -8.16 13.55
C GLU A 22 1.83 -9.08 12.48
N GLU A 23 1.05 -9.98 11.88
CA GLU A 23 1.50 -10.85 10.79
C GLU A 23 1.67 -10.05 9.49
N LYS A 24 0.76 -9.12 9.17
CA LYS A 24 0.92 -8.15 8.06
C LYS A 24 2.06 -7.14 8.29
N LEU A 25 2.29 -6.73 9.54
CA LEU A 25 3.44 -5.91 9.96
C LEU A 25 4.75 -6.71 9.96
N ALA A 26 4.69 -8.04 10.09
CA ALA A 26 5.82 -8.95 9.99
C ALA A 26 6.14 -9.30 8.52
N GLU A 27 5.16 -9.37 7.63
CA GLU A 27 5.38 -9.46 6.18
C GLU A 27 6.13 -8.22 5.63
N GLU A 28 5.96 -7.05 6.23
CA GLU A 28 6.82 -5.87 5.96
C GLU A 28 8.27 -6.03 6.47
N LYS A 29 8.57 -6.97 7.40
CA LYS A 29 9.95 -7.25 7.84
C LYS A 29 10.74 -8.06 6.81
N ASP A 30 10.09 -8.80 5.91
CA ASP A 30 10.79 -9.65 4.93
C ASP A 30 11.18 -8.91 3.64
N TYR A 31 10.72 -7.67 3.42
CA TYR A 31 11.14 -6.85 2.28
C TYR A 31 12.33 -5.91 2.56
N ASP A 32 12.82 -5.83 3.80
CA ASP A 32 13.87 -4.87 4.21
C ASP A 32 15.30 -5.48 4.29
N GLU A 33 15.52 -6.77 3.95
CA GLU A 33 16.86 -7.42 4.04
C GLU A 33 17.32 -8.33 2.87
N GLU A 34 16.58 -8.48 1.77
CA GLU A 34 17.16 -9.13 0.58
C GLU A 34 17.94 -8.13 -0.29
N ALA A 35 19.26 -8.31 -0.29
CA ALA A 35 20.22 -7.57 -1.11
C ALA A 35 19.68 -7.28 -2.52
N GLN A 36 19.64 -5.99 -2.87
CA GLN A 36 19.42 -5.52 -4.23
C GLN A 36 20.36 -6.28 -5.17
N PRO A 37 19.85 -7.09 -6.11
CA PRO A 37 20.71 -7.52 -7.19
C PRO A 37 20.99 -6.29 -8.07
N GLU A 38 22.25 -5.84 -8.08
CA GLU A 38 22.77 -4.89 -9.06
C GLU A 38 22.45 -5.43 -10.46
N TYR A 39 21.45 -4.85 -11.13
CA TYR A 39 21.18 -5.14 -12.53
C TYR A 39 21.57 -3.95 -13.37
N GLU A 40 22.65 -4.13 -14.14
CA GLU A 40 23.18 -3.18 -15.10
C GLU A 40 22.07 -2.62 -15.99
N SER A 41 21.79 -1.32 -15.81
CA SER A 41 20.88 -0.55 -16.64
C SER A 41 21.55 -0.17 -17.96
N THR A 42 21.73 -1.10 -18.88
CA THR A 42 22.07 -0.77 -20.26
C THR A 42 21.44 -1.77 -21.23
N ILE A 43 20.15 -1.58 -21.53
CA ILE A 43 19.64 -1.99 -22.84
C ILE A 43 19.37 -0.69 -23.59
N SER A 44 20.24 -0.41 -24.55
CA SER A 44 20.11 0.73 -25.46
C SER A 44 18.80 0.62 -26.26
N SER A 45 18.23 1.76 -26.66
CA SER A 45 17.00 1.86 -27.46
C SER A 45 17.06 1.16 -28.82
N ASP A 46 18.20 0.60 -29.21
CA ASP A 46 18.52 0.19 -30.57
C ASP A 46 18.58 -1.35 -30.75
N GLU A 47 18.31 -2.15 -29.71
CA GLU A 47 18.27 -3.64 -29.81
C GLU A 47 16.85 -4.23 -29.96
N VAL A 48 15.82 -3.41 -30.13
CA VAL A 48 14.40 -3.83 -30.14
C VAL A 48 13.93 -4.32 -31.52
N GLU A 49 14.83 -4.83 -32.38
CA GLU A 49 14.44 -5.58 -33.58
C GLU A 49 14.23 -7.07 -33.26
N ARG A 50 13.07 -7.33 -32.64
CA ARG A 50 12.18 -8.51 -32.76
C ARG A 50 12.77 -9.91 -32.60
N ASP A 51 12.81 -10.39 -31.37
CA ASP A 51 12.55 -11.80 -31.09
C ASP A 51 11.16 -11.93 -30.44
N THR A 52 10.15 -12.01 -31.31
CA THR A 52 8.75 -12.19 -30.88
C THR A 52 8.60 -13.58 -30.30
N ARG A 53 8.31 -13.67 -29.00
CA ARG A 53 8.07 -14.93 -28.33
C ARG A 53 6.58 -15.09 -28.06
N VAL A 54 5.95 -15.90 -28.90
CA VAL A 54 4.53 -16.24 -28.78
C VAL A 54 4.38 -17.41 -27.83
N LEU A 55 3.40 -17.33 -26.92
CA LEU A 55 2.94 -18.48 -26.15
C LEU A 55 2.11 -19.38 -27.06
N THR A 56 2.59 -20.59 -27.33
CA THR A 56 1.86 -21.56 -28.14
C THR A 56 0.73 -22.20 -27.34
N TYR A 57 -0.25 -22.81 -28.02
CA TYR A 57 -1.34 -23.52 -27.36
C TYR A 57 -0.86 -24.70 -26.52
N ALA A 58 0.17 -25.42 -26.99
CA ALA A 58 0.77 -26.54 -26.24
C ALA A 58 1.42 -26.04 -24.94
N GLU A 59 2.23 -24.98 -25.02
CA GLU A 59 2.87 -24.37 -23.85
C GLU A 59 1.84 -23.79 -22.87
N ALA A 60 0.80 -23.14 -23.37
CA ALA A 60 -0.29 -22.66 -22.53
C ALA A 60 -1.02 -23.82 -21.83
N GLY A 61 -1.13 -24.98 -22.49
CA GLY A 61 -1.66 -26.20 -21.88
C GLY A 61 -0.82 -26.71 -20.71
N GLU A 62 0.50 -26.56 -20.76
CA GLU A 62 1.42 -26.88 -19.65
C GLU A 62 1.36 -25.86 -18.50
N CYS A 63 0.96 -24.62 -18.81
CA CYS A 63 0.76 -23.55 -17.82
C CYS A 63 -0.55 -23.67 -17.04
N LEU A 64 -1.50 -24.51 -17.48
CA LEU A 64 -2.80 -24.66 -16.84
C LEU A 64 -2.72 -25.54 -15.60
N HIS A 65 -3.33 -25.08 -14.52
CA HIS A 65 -3.46 -25.82 -13.28
C HIS A 65 -4.77 -25.48 -12.56
N ASN A 66 -4.98 -26.10 -11.39
CA ASN A 66 -6.15 -25.93 -10.54
C ASN A 66 -7.47 -26.33 -11.23
N LEU A 67 -7.84 -27.61 -11.16
CA LEU A 67 -9.10 -28.13 -11.71
C LEU A 67 -10.28 -27.75 -10.81
N GLY A 68 -11.23 -27.00 -11.38
CA GLY A 68 -12.48 -26.65 -10.75
C GLY A 68 -13.69 -27.26 -11.44
N LYS A 69 -14.76 -27.48 -10.68
CA LYS A 69 -16.06 -27.89 -11.24
C LYS A 69 -16.74 -26.71 -11.93
N CYS A 70 -17.21 -26.94 -13.14
CA CYS A 70 -18.11 -26.02 -13.82
C CYS A 70 -19.51 -26.05 -13.17
N ILE A 71 -20.34 -25.06 -13.50
CA ILE A 71 -21.73 -24.94 -13.03
C ILE A 71 -22.55 -26.19 -13.42
N THR A 72 -22.23 -26.78 -14.57
CA THR A 72 -22.64 -28.12 -14.96
C THR A 72 -21.86 -29.12 -14.11
N GLN A 73 -22.50 -29.78 -13.14
CA GLN A 73 -21.88 -30.68 -12.13
C GLN A 73 -21.03 -31.85 -12.68
N TYR A 74 -20.89 -31.95 -14.00
CA TYR A 74 -20.24 -33.03 -14.73
C TYR A 74 -19.02 -32.57 -15.54
N GLU A 75 -18.70 -31.28 -15.55
CA GLU A 75 -17.56 -30.73 -16.31
C GLU A 75 -16.53 -30.12 -15.36
N TYR A 76 -15.26 -30.30 -15.69
CA TYR A 76 -14.14 -29.68 -15.01
C TYR A 76 -13.41 -28.77 -15.99
N ALA A 77 -12.91 -27.65 -15.48
CA ALA A 77 -12.04 -26.76 -16.23
C ALA A 77 -10.86 -26.33 -15.36
N TYR A 78 -9.73 -26.05 -15.99
CA TYR A 78 -8.61 -25.40 -15.33
C TYR A 78 -8.98 -23.95 -15.01
N LEU A 79 -8.73 -23.54 -13.77
CA LEU A 79 -9.09 -22.22 -13.26
C LEU A 79 -7.89 -21.27 -13.15
N SER A 80 -6.67 -21.78 -13.32
CA SER A 80 -5.45 -21.00 -13.16
C SER A 80 -4.50 -21.26 -14.33
N LEU A 81 -3.83 -20.20 -14.79
CA LEU A 81 -2.80 -20.27 -15.82
C LEU A 81 -1.57 -19.46 -15.37
N ASP A 82 -0.43 -20.13 -15.25
CA ASP A 82 0.86 -19.49 -14.94
C ASP A 82 1.82 -19.61 -16.13
N ALA A 83 1.97 -18.51 -16.86
CA ALA A 83 2.90 -18.32 -17.96
C ALA A 83 4.00 -17.31 -17.62
N SER A 84 4.37 -17.21 -16.33
CA SER A 84 5.43 -16.33 -15.88
C SER A 84 6.82 -16.75 -16.38
N ASN A 85 7.75 -15.79 -16.43
CA ASN A 85 9.17 -16.01 -16.71
C ASN A 85 9.47 -16.79 -18.01
N ARG A 86 8.80 -16.42 -19.11
CA ARG A 86 8.92 -17.11 -20.41
C ARG A 86 9.41 -16.20 -21.54
N GLY A 87 9.74 -14.95 -21.22
CA GLY A 87 10.16 -13.93 -22.19
C GLY A 87 9.08 -13.60 -23.22
N LEU A 88 7.80 -13.81 -22.90
CA LEU A 88 6.68 -13.70 -23.82
C LEU A 88 6.46 -12.26 -24.28
N THR A 89 6.15 -12.09 -25.57
CA THR A 89 5.68 -10.83 -26.15
C THR A 89 4.23 -10.92 -26.62
N ASP A 90 3.71 -12.14 -26.81
CA ASP A 90 2.35 -12.42 -27.27
C ASP A 90 1.75 -13.56 -26.46
N ILE A 91 0.58 -13.30 -25.88
CA ILE A 91 -0.20 -14.22 -25.04
C ILE A 91 -1.63 -14.41 -25.58
N ASN A 92 -1.85 -14.19 -26.88
CA ASN A 92 -3.17 -14.24 -27.49
C ASN A 92 -3.89 -15.57 -27.25
N VAL A 93 -3.13 -16.64 -27.11
CA VAL A 93 -3.66 -17.98 -26.86
C VAL A 93 -4.39 -18.11 -25.51
N ILE A 94 -4.08 -17.26 -24.53
CA ILE A 94 -4.71 -17.29 -23.20
C ILE A 94 -6.22 -17.03 -23.32
N ALA A 95 -6.65 -16.21 -24.29
CA ALA A 95 -8.06 -15.92 -24.50
C ALA A 95 -8.92 -17.14 -24.89
N PHE A 96 -8.33 -18.28 -25.26
CA PHE A 96 -9.09 -19.50 -25.51
C PHE A 96 -9.52 -20.22 -24.21
N PHE A 97 -8.87 -19.95 -23.07
CA PHE A 97 -9.17 -20.60 -21.80
C PHE A 97 -10.21 -19.82 -20.99
N LYS A 98 -11.46 -19.85 -21.45
CA LYS A 98 -12.58 -19.02 -20.95
C LYS A 98 -12.95 -19.19 -19.48
N HIS A 99 -12.55 -20.29 -18.84
CA HIS A 99 -12.88 -20.59 -17.45
C HIS A 99 -11.78 -20.20 -16.45
N VAL A 100 -10.63 -19.74 -16.95
CA VAL A 100 -9.52 -19.29 -16.09
C VAL A 100 -9.95 -18.05 -15.31
N ARG A 101 -9.62 -18.06 -14.02
CA ARG A 101 -9.90 -17.00 -13.04
C ARG A 101 -8.63 -16.34 -12.52
N TYR A 102 -7.52 -17.08 -12.53
CA TYR A 102 -6.21 -16.57 -12.15
C TYR A 102 -5.26 -16.65 -13.35
N VAL A 103 -4.66 -15.53 -13.73
CA VAL A 103 -3.64 -15.47 -14.79
C VAL A 103 -2.38 -14.82 -14.22
N ASN A 104 -1.27 -15.55 -14.27
CA ASN A 104 0.05 -15.00 -14.01
C ASN A 104 0.86 -14.96 -15.32
N VAL A 105 1.24 -13.76 -15.73
CA VAL A 105 2.08 -13.49 -16.89
C VAL A 105 3.27 -12.60 -16.51
N SER A 106 3.66 -12.62 -15.23
CA SER A 106 4.75 -11.82 -14.69
C SER A 106 6.12 -12.23 -15.27
N ARG A 107 7.10 -11.33 -15.24
CA ARG A 107 8.48 -11.55 -15.74
C ARG A 107 8.50 -11.91 -17.24
N ASN A 108 7.77 -11.15 -18.05
CA ASN A 108 7.75 -11.30 -19.50
C ASN A 108 8.11 -9.95 -20.18
N ARG A 109 7.90 -9.84 -21.48
CA ARG A 109 8.14 -8.62 -22.27
C ARG A 109 6.83 -8.08 -22.85
N LEU A 110 5.74 -8.22 -22.08
CA LEU A 110 4.40 -7.84 -22.53
C LEU A 110 4.24 -6.33 -22.52
N THR A 111 3.64 -5.80 -23.58
CA THR A 111 3.22 -4.40 -23.69
C THR A 111 1.77 -4.25 -23.26
N SER A 112 1.31 -3.01 -23.09
CA SER A 112 -0.10 -2.71 -22.82
C SER A 112 -1.06 -3.34 -23.85
N GLU A 113 -0.66 -3.36 -25.13
CA GLU A 113 -1.47 -3.98 -26.20
C GLU A 113 -1.56 -5.50 -26.03
N ALA A 114 -0.47 -6.15 -25.63
CA ALA A 114 -0.45 -7.60 -25.42
C ALA A 114 -1.39 -8.04 -24.28
N LEU A 115 -1.63 -7.17 -23.28
CA LEU A 115 -2.56 -7.46 -22.18
C LEU A 115 -4.04 -7.36 -22.56
N ARG A 116 -4.39 -6.65 -23.64
CA ARG A 116 -5.79 -6.47 -24.06
C ARG A 116 -6.50 -7.79 -24.39
N VAL A 117 -5.74 -8.84 -24.72
CA VAL A 117 -6.33 -10.17 -24.96
C VAL A 117 -7.03 -10.74 -23.73
N LEU A 118 -6.63 -10.32 -22.53
CA LEU A 118 -7.21 -10.77 -21.27
C LEU A 118 -8.62 -10.20 -21.04
N GLU A 119 -9.00 -9.12 -21.74
CA GLU A 119 -10.39 -8.60 -21.76
C GLU A 119 -11.41 -9.64 -22.24
N ALA A 120 -10.95 -10.64 -23.02
CA ALA A 120 -11.80 -11.69 -23.55
C ALA A 120 -12.04 -12.85 -22.57
N ILE A 121 -11.48 -12.80 -21.35
CA ILE A 121 -11.61 -13.82 -20.31
C ILE A 121 -12.72 -13.41 -19.33
N PRO A 122 -13.91 -14.03 -19.41
CA PRO A 122 -15.12 -13.51 -18.76
C PRO A 122 -15.12 -13.62 -17.24
N TYR A 123 -14.33 -14.53 -16.66
CA TYR A 123 -14.34 -14.84 -15.23
C TYR A 123 -13.00 -14.53 -14.55
N LEU A 124 -12.16 -13.69 -15.15
CA LEU A 124 -10.87 -13.32 -14.57
C LEU A 124 -11.09 -12.58 -13.24
N GLN A 125 -10.48 -13.09 -12.18
CA GLN A 125 -10.53 -12.57 -10.80
C GLN A 125 -9.19 -11.98 -10.38
N THR A 126 -8.09 -12.63 -10.76
CA THR A 126 -6.74 -12.18 -10.40
C THR A 126 -5.88 -12.13 -11.66
N LEU A 127 -5.24 -10.98 -11.88
CA LEU A 127 -4.24 -10.78 -12.92
C LEU A 127 -2.93 -10.33 -12.32
N GLN A 128 -1.90 -11.17 -12.44
CA GLN A 128 -0.52 -10.83 -12.11
C GLN A 128 0.29 -10.61 -13.38
N ALA A 129 0.79 -9.39 -13.56
CA ALA A 129 1.53 -8.96 -14.75
C ALA A 129 2.76 -8.12 -14.39
N ASP A 130 3.38 -8.43 -13.26
CA ASP A 130 4.57 -7.76 -12.74
C ASP A 130 5.78 -7.95 -13.67
N ARG A 131 6.74 -7.02 -13.64
CA ARG A 131 7.99 -7.11 -14.41
C ARG A 131 7.73 -7.34 -15.91
N ASN A 132 6.99 -6.42 -16.51
CA ASN A 132 6.68 -6.38 -17.94
C ASN A 132 7.04 -5.00 -18.53
N CYS A 133 6.60 -4.70 -19.75
CA CYS A 133 6.82 -3.43 -20.44
C CYS A 133 5.51 -2.63 -20.61
N VAL A 134 4.60 -2.71 -19.64
CA VAL A 134 3.30 -2.02 -19.68
C VAL A 134 3.50 -0.53 -19.39
N THR A 135 2.98 0.33 -20.26
CA THR A 135 3.11 1.80 -20.14
C THR A 135 1.80 2.50 -19.83
N SER A 136 0.67 1.82 -20.06
CA SER A 136 -0.69 2.29 -19.75
C SER A 136 -1.62 1.10 -19.49
N VAL A 137 -2.62 1.30 -18.62
CA VAL A 137 -3.63 0.30 -18.26
C VAL A 137 -4.99 0.70 -18.87
N GLU A 138 -5.05 0.90 -20.18
CA GLU A 138 -6.31 1.11 -20.91
C GLU A 138 -7.01 -0.23 -21.20
N LEU A 139 -7.43 -0.92 -20.14
CA LEU A 139 -8.20 -2.15 -20.23
C LEU A 139 -9.69 -1.86 -20.11
N LYS A 140 -10.51 -2.55 -20.92
CA LYS A 140 -11.96 -2.50 -20.71
C LYS A 140 -12.34 -3.02 -19.32
N PRO A 141 -13.43 -2.52 -18.72
CA PRO A 141 -13.92 -3.02 -17.43
C PRO A 141 -14.09 -4.54 -17.41
N MET A 142 -13.28 -5.22 -16.59
CA MET A 142 -13.44 -6.66 -16.29
C MET A 142 -14.32 -6.80 -15.04
N PRO A 143 -15.53 -7.38 -15.15
CA PRO A 143 -16.55 -7.30 -14.11
C PRO A 143 -16.25 -8.11 -12.85
N TYR A 144 -15.37 -9.10 -12.92
CA TYR A 144 -15.02 -9.98 -11.80
C TYR A 144 -13.58 -9.81 -11.31
N LEU A 145 -12.80 -8.88 -11.90
CA LEU A 145 -11.41 -8.68 -11.49
C LEU A 145 -11.38 -8.05 -10.10
N GLN A 146 -10.77 -8.75 -9.15
CA GLN A 146 -10.63 -8.40 -7.74
C GLN A 146 -9.19 -7.98 -7.41
N GLU A 147 -8.20 -8.55 -8.09
CA GLU A 147 -6.79 -8.27 -7.85
C GLU A 147 -6.04 -8.01 -9.16
N LEU A 148 -5.29 -6.92 -9.20
CA LEU A 148 -4.44 -6.53 -10.31
C LEU A 148 -3.06 -6.12 -9.80
N THR A 149 -2.03 -6.86 -10.20
CA THR A 149 -0.63 -6.53 -9.93
C THR A 149 0.11 -6.17 -11.22
N LEU A 150 0.70 -4.98 -11.24
CA LEU A 150 1.49 -4.44 -12.34
C LEU A 150 2.80 -3.84 -11.81
N ASN A 151 3.36 -4.45 -10.77
CA ASN A 151 4.61 -4.00 -10.16
C ASN A 151 5.75 -4.06 -11.17
N TRP A 152 6.76 -3.20 -11.06
CA TRP A 152 7.93 -3.20 -11.96
C TRP A 152 7.56 -3.07 -13.45
N ASN A 153 6.68 -2.13 -13.77
CA ASN A 153 6.31 -1.78 -15.15
C ASN A 153 6.77 -0.35 -15.47
N LYS A 154 6.20 0.28 -16.50
CA LYS A 154 6.57 1.61 -16.97
C LYS A 154 5.37 2.56 -16.98
N LEU A 155 4.41 2.36 -16.07
CA LEU A 155 3.22 3.19 -15.96
C LEU A 155 3.57 4.61 -15.52
N THR A 156 2.87 5.61 -16.07
CA THR A 156 3.05 7.03 -15.72
C THR A 156 1.88 7.63 -14.95
N ASP A 157 0.73 6.96 -14.98
CA ASP A 157 -0.51 7.33 -14.31
C ASP A 157 -1.38 6.08 -14.10
N THR A 158 -2.48 6.22 -13.36
CA THR A 158 -3.42 5.13 -13.05
C THR A 158 -4.68 5.14 -13.92
N SER A 159 -4.68 5.90 -15.03
CA SER A 159 -5.86 6.04 -15.87
C SER A 159 -6.17 4.74 -16.61
N GLY A 160 -7.46 4.50 -16.87
CA GLY A 160 -7.93 3.28 -17.55
C GLY A 160 -8.25 2.12 -16.60
N ILE A 161 -7.91 2.22 -15.31
CA ILE A 161 -8.27 1.23 -14.29
C ILE A 161 -9.72 1.46 -13.84
N HIS A 162 -10.65 0.81 -14.55
CA HIS A 162 -12.10 0.97 -14.34
C HIS A 162 -12.78 -0.36 -13.99
N HIS A 163 -12.27 -1.05 -12.96
CA HIS A 163 -12.71 -2.39 -12.57
C HIS A 163 -13.52 -2.34 -11.28
N LYS A 164 -14.86 -2.45 -11.40
CA LYS A 164 -15.77 -2.23 -10.26
C LYS A 164 -15.57 -3.19 -9.09
N SER A 165 -15.17 -4.42 -9.39
CA SER A 165 -14.97 -5.47 -8.37
C SER A 165 -13.54 -5.47 -7.81
N LEU A 166 -12.68 -4.53 -8.21
CA LEU A 166 -11.28 -4.49 -7.80
C LEU A 166 -11.19 -4.15 -6.31
N GLU A 167 -10.52 -5.00 -5.57
CA GLU A 167 -10.30 -4.92 -4.12
C GLU A 167 -8.83 -4.59 -3.80
N ARG A 168 -7.89 -5.11 -4.60
CA ARG A 168 -6.44 -4.91 -4.44
C ARG A 168 -5.81 -4.43 -5.75
N LEU A 169 -5.06 -3.34 -5.69
CA LEU A 169 -4.31 -2.77 -6.81
C LEU A 169 -2.86 -2.50 -6.41
N GLU A 170 -1.93 -3.20 -7.06
CA GLU A 170 -0.50 -3.06 -6.80
C GLU A 170 0.23 -2.51 -8.02
N LEU A 171 0.85 -1.34 -7.85
CA LEU A 171 1.53 -0.58 -8.90
C LEU A 171 2.94 -0.14 -8.45
N ASN A 172 3.57 -0.90 -7.57
CA ASN A 172 4.88 -0.62 -7.01
C ASN A 172 5.97 -0.58 -8.10
N HIS A 173 7.04 0.19 -7.92
CA HIS A 173 8.17 0.28 -8.85
C HIS A 173 7.73 0.63 -10.29
N ASN A 174 7.00 1.73 -10.44
CA ASN A 174 6.59 2.30 -11.73
C ASN A 174 7.10 3.74 -11.84
N ASN A 175 6.61 4.51 -12.82
CA ASN A 175 6.95 5.93 -12.99
C ASN A 175 5.71 6.83 -12.78
N ILE A 176 4.79 6.43 -11.90
CA ILE A 176 3.49 7.09 -11.73
C ILE A 176 3.71 8.46 -11.09
N ARG A 177 3.21 9.50 -11.76
CA ARG A 177 3.28 10.90 -11.28
C ARG A 177 1.92 11.44 -10.84
N THR A 178 0.85 10.86 -11.38
CA THR A 178 -0.52 11.30 -11.12
C THR A 178 -1.42 10.11 -10.89
N VAL A 179 -2.13 10.11 -9.77
CA VAL A 179 -3.19 9.14 -9.49
C VAL A 179 -4.53 9.70 -9.96
N ASN A 180 -5.30 8.88 -10.66
CA ASN A 180 -6.67 9.16 -11.07
C ASN A 180 -7.52 7.92 -10.82
N VAL A 181 -8.01 7.79 -9.58
CA VAL A 181 -8.93 6.72 -9.19
C VAL A 181 -10.33 7.32 -9.04
N ASP A 182 -11.30 6.75 -9.75
CA ASP A 182 -12.69 7.21 -9.67
C ASP A 182 -13.42 6.45 -8.55
N PRO A 183 -13.83 7.12 -7.45
CA PRO A 183 -14.50 6.48 -6.33
C PRO A 183 -15.90 5.95 -6.67
N GLN A 184 -16.53 6.40 -7.75
CA GLN A 184 -17.80 5.85 -8.23
C GLN A 184 -17.63 4.54 -8.99
N ILE A 185 -16.43 4.28 -9.50
CA ILE A 185 -16.10 3.05 -10.23
C ILE A 185 -15.42 2.05 -9.29
N LEU A 186 -14.34 2.45 -8.63
CA LEU A 186 -13.53 1.62 -7.73
C LEU A 186 -14.13 1.56 -6.33
N VAL A 187 -15.41 1.20 -6.26
CA VAL A 187 -16.23 1.21 -5.03
C VAL A 187 -15.83 0.15 -4.00
N ASN A 188 -15.09 -0.87 -4.43
CA ASN A 188 -14.64 -1.99 -3.59
C ASN A 188 -13.14 -1.95 -3.30
N LEU A 189 -12.40 -0.93 -3.76
CA LEU A 189 -10.95 -0.89 -3.63
C LEU A 189 -10.56 -0.70 -2.17
N ARG A 190 -9.90 -1.70 -1.58
CA ARG A 190 -9.47 -1.71 -0.17
C ARG A 190 -7.98 -1.43 -0.04
N ILE A 191 -7.17 -1.96 -0.94
CA ILE A 191 -5.71 -1.91 -0.87
C ILE A 191 -5.17 -1.25 -2.13
N LEU A 192 -4.39 -0.19 -1.94
CA LEU A 192 -3.66 0.50 -3.01
C LEU A 192 -2.19 0.62 -2.66
N GLU A 193 -1.34 0.02 -3.49
CA GLU A 193 0.11 0.07 -3.35
C GLU A 193 0.77 0.81 -4.50
N LEU A 194 1.57 1.82 -4.15
CA LEU A 194 2.23 2.76 -5.04
C LEU A 194 3.68 3.04 -4.60
N ARG A 195 4.33 2.08 -3.93
CA ARG A 195 5.72 2.20 -3.49
C ARG A 195 6.66 2.44 -4.66
N ASP A 196 7.72 3.22 -4.47
CA ASP A 196 8.74 3.50 -5.49
C ASP A 196 8.12 3.99 -6.81
N ASN A 197 7.52 5.18 -6.73
CA ASN A 197 6.94 5.91 -7.85
C ASN A 197 7.40 7.38 -7.80
N ALA A 198 6.85 8.23 -8.65
CA ALA A 198 7.23 9.64 -8.77
C ALA A 198 6.11 10.60 -8.31
N LEU A 199 5.33 10.20 -7.29
CA LEU A 199 4.25 11.03 -6.74
C LEU A 199 4.81 12.21 -5.94
N VAL A 200 4.24 13.39 -6.12
CA VAL A 200 4.61 14.63 -5.38
C VAL A 200 3.54 15.03 -4.36
N SER A 201 2.31 14.54 -4.51
CA SER A 201 1.25 14.67 -3.51
C SER A 201 0.32 13.45 -3.53
N THR A 202 -0.57 13.34 -2.54
CA THR A 202 -1.61 12.30 -2.52
C THR A 202 -2.87 12.69 -3.31
N ALA A 203 -2.78 13.71 -4.18
CA ALA A 203 -3.89 14.14 -5.02
C ALA A 203 -4.42 12.99 -5.91
N GLY A 204 -5.74 12.96 -6.07
CA GLY A 204 -6.43 11.94 -6.87
C GLY A 204 -6.72 10.62 -6.14
N ILE A 205 -6.08 10.35 -5.00
CA ILE A 205 -6.44 9.23 -4.12
C ILE A 205 -7.69 9.62 -3.33
N CYS A 206 -8.85 9.13 -3.78
CA CYS A 206 -10.14 9.58 -3.23
C CYS A 206 -11.19 8.47 -3.06
N CYS A 207 -10.78 7.20 -3.06
CA CYS A 207 -11.64 6.04 -2.84
C CYS A 207 -11.99 5.88 -1.34
N PRO A 208 -13.26 6.08 -0.91
CA PRO A 208 -13.62 5.97 0.51
C PRO A 208 -13.57 4.54 1.04
N SER A 209 -13.56 3.53 0.17
CA SER A 209 -13.45 2.11 0.51
C SER A 209 -12.05 1.68 0.91
N LEU A 210 -11.02 2.52 0.69
CA LEU A 210 -9.64 2.18 1.01
C LEU A 210 -9.47 1.98 2.51
N THR A 211 -8.82 0.88 2.87
CA THR A 211 -8.42 0.51 4.22
C THR A 211 -6.90 0.56 4.39
N GLN A 212 -6.13 0.25 3.32
CA GLN A 212 -4.67 0.27 3.35
C GLN A 212 -4.10 1.05 2.17
N LEU A 213 -3.18 1.97 2.46
CA LEU A 213 -2.54 2.82 1.47
C LEU A 213 -1.02 2.86 1.66
N TYR A 214 -0.30 2.34 0.67
CA TYR A 214 1.15 2.23 0.67
C TYR A 214 1.75 3.20 -0.34
N LEU A 215 2.46 4.22 0.14
CA LEU A 215 3.04 5.33 -0.63
C LEU A 215 4.53 5.50 -0.33
N ALA A 216 5.20 4.48 0.18
CA ALA A 216 6.62 4.54 0.54
C ALA A 216 7.50 4.87 -0.68
N GLU A 217 8.68 5.47 -0.45
CA GLU A 217 9.68 5.72 -1.51
C GLU A 217 9.11 6.54 -2.68
N ASN A 218 8.40 7.63 -2.37
CA ASN A 218 7.93 8.59 -3.38
C ASN A 218 8.60 9.96 -3.15
N GLN A 219 8.09 11.01 -3.79
CA GLN A 219 8.56 12.38 -3.65
C GLN A 219 7.47 13.26 -3.02
N ILE A 220 6.63 12.68 -2.15
CA ILE A 220 5.43 13.34 -1.64
C ILE A 220 5.82 14.46 -0.69
N GLU A 221 5.44 15.69 -1.04
CA GLU A 221 5.67 16.90 -0.25
C GLU A 221 4.40 17.36 0.49
N LYS A 222 3.22 16.87 0.06
CA LYS A 222 1.92 17.32 0.56
C LYS A 222 0.88 16.21 0.62
N ILE A 223 0.13 16.19 1.72
CA ILE A 223 -1.05 15.34 1.91
C ILE A 223 -2.31 16.10 1.50
N GLU A 224 -3.14 15.47 0.67
CA GLU A 224 -4.36 16.02 0.08
C GLU A 224 -5.48 14.97 0.08
N ASN A 225 -6.73 15.44 0.17
CA ASN A 225 -7.96 14.63 0.06
C ASN A 225 -8.18 13.55 1.12
N PHE A 226 -7.40 13.48 2.20
CA PHE A 226 -7.58 12.43 3.22
C PHE A 226 -8.91 12.50 3.97
N GLY A 227 -9.61 13.64 3.97
CA GLY A 227 -10.95 13.76 4.55
C GLY A 227 -12.02 12.87 3.90
N VAL A 228 -11.76 12.30 2.71
CA VAL A 228 -12.67 11.34 2.06
C VAL A 228 -12.34 9.87 2.38
N LEU A 229 -11.13 9.59 2.87
CA LEU A 229 -10.63 8.24 3.15
C LEU A 229 -11.06 7.77 4.54
N VAL A 230 -12.38 7.76 4.77
CA VAL A 230 -12.97 7.57 6.11
C VAL A 230 -12.73 6.19 6.71
N ASN A 231 -12.45 5.18 5.87
CA ASN A 231 -12.20 3.80 6.29
C ASN A 231 -10.71 3.43 6.31
N LEU A 232 -9.81 4.37 6.01
CA LEU A 232 -8.38 4.10 5.96
C LEU A 232 -7.87 3.79 7.37
N THR A 233 -7.26 2.63 7.56
CA THR A 233 -6.68 2.17 8.84
C THR A 233 -5.16 2.27 8.82
N THR A 234 -4.54 1.90 7.69
CA THR A 234 -3.08 1.84 7.55
C THR A 234 -2.60 2.80 6.46
N LEU A 235 -1.64 3.66 6.82
CA LEU A 235 -1.00 4.60 5.92
C LEU A 235 0.52 4.54 6.03
N ILE A 236 1.19 4.16 4.94
CA ILE A 236 2.65 4.13 4.84
C ILE A 236 3.14 5.26 3.94
N LEU A 237 3.86 6.21 4.52
CA LEU A 237 4.46 7.38 3.86
C LEU A 237 5.98 7.44 4.08
N ARG A 238 6.60 6.31 4.42
CA ARG A 238 8.05 6.21 4.66
C ARG A 238 8.86 6.66 3.44
N ASP A 239 10.03 7.25 3.65
CA ASP A 239 10.99 7.63 2.58
C ASP A 239 10.31 8.57 1.57
N ASN A 240 9.78 9.69 2.05
CA ASN A 240 9.14 10.77 1.27
C ASN A 240 9.73 12.15 1.66
N LYS A 241 9.10 13.24 1.21
CA LYS A 241 9.58 14.62 1.40
C LYS A 241 8.63 15.48 2.22
N LEU A 242 7.88 14.87 3.14
CA LEU A 242 6.91 15.61 3.95
C LEU A 242 7.65 16.51 4.94
N ALA A 243 7.54 17.83 4.73
CA ALA A 243 8.03 18.84 5.68
C ALA A 243 6.93 19.34 6.63
N ASN A 244 5.66 19.06 6.32
CA ASN A 244 4.51 19.39 7.14
C ASN A 244 3.43 18.30 7.05
N LEU A 245 2.58 18.23 8.06
CA LEU A 245 1.48 17.26 8.16
C LEU A 245 0.10 17.91 7.95
N ASP A 246 0.03 18.96 7.13
CA ASP A 246 -1.26 19.52 6.73
C ASP A 246 -2.00 18.51 5.83
N GLY A 247 -3.32 18.37 6.02
CA GLY A 247 -4.17 17.49 5.21
C GLY A 247 -4.82 16.36 6.00
N PHE A 248 -4.30 16.00 7.17
CA PHE A 248 -5.03 15.18 8.13
C PHE A 248 -6.25 15.93 8.67
N THR A 249 -7.32 15.18 8.90
CA THR A 249 -8.61 15.74 9.35
C THR A 249 -9.29 14.77 10.30
N GLU A 250 -10.26 15.26 11.09
CA GLU A 250 -11.11 14.43 11.97
C GLU A 250 -11.96 13.39 11.23
N GLN A 251 -12.06 13.49 9.90
CA GLN A 251 -12.76 12.53 9.06
C GLN A 251 -11.97 11.22 8.86
N CYS A 252 -10.65 11.23 9.10
CA CYS A 252 -9.79 10.04 9.08
C CYS A 252 -10.01 9.18 10.34
N ARG A 253 -11.25 8.73 10.54
CA ARG A 253 -11.71 8.14 11.81
C ARG A 253 -11.12 6.78 12.08
N SER A 254 -10.89 5.98 11.04
CA SER A 254 -10.38 4.61 11.21
C SER A 254 -8.86 4.53 11.22
N LEU A 255 -8.15 5.65 11.02
CA LEU A 255 -6.71 5.65 10.84
C LEU A 255 -6.01 5.36 12.17
N ASN A 256 -5.44 4.17 12.30
CA ASN A 256 -4.78 3.70 13.51
C ASN A 256 -3.26 3.57 13.37
N TYR A 257 -2.76 3.33 12.16
CA TYR A 257 -1.34 3.16 11.87
C TYR A 257 -0.85 4.20 10.85
N VAL A 258 0.13 5.00 11.24
CA VAL A 258 0.78 6.00 10.38
C VAL A 258 2.30 5.85 10.45
N ASN A 259 2.91 5.57 9.31
CA ASN A 259 4.38 5.51 9.18
C ASN A 259 4.91 6.67 8.34
N LEU A 260 5.60 7.60 9.02
CA LEU A 260 6.24 8.79 8.48
C LEU A 260 7.77 8.68 8.53
N ARG A 261 8.33 7.47 8.69
CA ARG A 261 9.78 7.26 8.78
C ARG A 261 10.51 7.92 7.60
N SER A 262 11.68 8.51 7.84
CA SER A 262 12.51 9.13 6.79
C SER A 262 11.73 10.15 5.94
N ASN A 263 11.22 11.19 6.59
CA ASN A 263 10.65 12.36 5.92
C ASN A 263 11.45 13.61 6.32
N GLU A 264 10.98 14.79 5.92
CA GLU A 264 11.66 16.07 6.15
C GLU A 264 11.02 16.88 7.29
N LEU A 265 10.36 16.22 8.25
CA LEU A 265 9.71 16.88 9.37
C LEU A 265 10.75 17.45 10.33
N ALA A 266 10.93 18.76 10.34
CA ALA A 266 11.94 19.45 11.15
C ALA A 266 11.42 19.94 12.51
N LYS A 267 10.11 19.96 12.72
CA LYS A 267 9.50 20.55 13.93
C LYS A 267 8.58 19.55 14.62
N ILE A 268 8.70 19.45 15.93
CA ILE A 268 7.83 18.63 16.78
C ILE A 268 6.38 19.13 16.73
N SER A 269 6.19 20.43 16.51
CA SER A 269 4.88 21.07 16.39
C SER A 269 4.04 20.54 15.21
N GLU A 270 4.67 19.95 14.18
CA GLU A 270 3.96 19.29 13.08
C GLU A 270 3.20 18.04 13.54
N LEU A 271 3.72 17.28 14.51
CA LEU A 271 3.07 16.08 15.03
C LEU A 271 1.77 16.40 15.77
N LYS A 272 1.63 17.62 16.31
CA LYS A 272 0.38 18.07 16.93
C LYS A 272 -0.80 18.07 15.96
N LYS A 273 -0.55 18.18 14.65
CA LYS A 273 -1.61 18.13 13.62
C LYS A 273 -2.29 16.76 13.57
N LEU A 274 -1.65 15.72 14.10
CA LEU A 274 -2.23 14.38 14.20
C LEU A 274 -3.21 14.21 15.37
N ASP A 275 -3.33 15.19 16.28
CA ASP A 275 -4.28 15.14 17.42
C ASP A 275 -5.75 15.10 16.96
N CYS A 276 -6.01 15.48 15.70
CA CYS A 276 -7.35 15.33 15.12
C CYS A 276 -7.73 13.87 14.81
N LEU A 277 -6.79 12.93 14.86
CA LEU A 277 -7.01 11.52 14.54
C LEU A 277 -7.50 10.77 15.79
N PRO A 278 -8.78 10.36 15.84
CA PRO A 278 -9.37 9.89 17.09
C PRO A 278 -8.85 8.53 17.57
N ASN A 279 -8.42 7.68 16.63
CA ASN A 279 -8.05 6.27 16.84
C ASN A 279 -6.59 5.99 16.47
N LEU A 280 -5.74 7.02 16.38
CA LEU A 280 -4.31 6.81 16.10
C LEU A 280 -3.63 6.10 17.28
N GLU A 281 -3.15 4.89 17.03
CA GLU A 281 -2.53 3.99 18.02
C GLU A 281 -1.03 3.84 17.76
N ILE A 282 -0.62 3.77 16.50
CA ILE A 282 0.75 3.48 16.11
C ILE A 282 1.29 4.61 15.22
N LEU A 283 2.38 5.22 15.67
CA LEU A 283 3.08 6.27 14.95
C LEU A 283 4.56 5.92 14.78
N VAL A 284 5.05 5.92 13.54
CA VAL A 284 6.48 5.78 13.24
C VAL A 284 6.99 7.09 12.65
N VAL A 285 8.00 7.69 13.26
CA VAL A 285 8.58 8.99 12.90
C VAL A 285 10.12 8.97 12.85
N LEU A 286 10.78 7.82 13.10
CA LEU A 286 12.24 7.68 12.97
C LEU A 286 12.80 8.27 11.67
N GLY A 287 14.02 8.81 11.71
CA GLY A 287 14.69 9.34 10.52
C GLY A 287 14.14 10.68 10.02
N ASN A 288 13.34 11.38 10.82
CA ASN A 288 12.96 12.78 10.56
C ASN A 288 13.89 13.75 11.30
N PRO A 289 14.22 14.93 10.72
CA PRO A 289 15.10 15.91 11.36
C PRO A 289 14.64 16.43 12.74
N LEU A 290 13.34 16.32 13.07
CA LEU A 290 12.81 16.65 14.41
C LEU A 290 13.36 15.73 15.51
N LEU A 291 13.82 14.52 15.14
CA LEU A 291 14.46 13.59 16.05
C LEU A 291 15.96 13.86 16.00
N ARG A 292 16.56 14.24 17.12
CA ARG A 292 18.01 14.39 17.18
C ARG A 292 18.67 13.03 16.94
N GLU A 293 19.80 13.03 16.24
CA GLU A 293 20.58 11.82 15.93
C GLU A 293 21.24 11.19 17.17
N GLU A 294 21.12 11.79 18.36
CA GLU A 294 21.69 11.25 19.58
C GLU A 294 20.82 10.08 20.11
N GLU A 295 21.36 8.87 19.97
CA GLU A 295 20.77 7.53 20.11
C GLU A 295 20.03 7.19 21.44
N GLU A 296 19.83 8.15 22.35
CA GLU A 296 19.26 7.92 23.69
C GLU A 296 18.08 8.82 24.05
N ASP A 297 17.57 9.65 23.13
CA ASP A 297 16.63 10.72 23.48
C ASP A 297 15.19 10.23 23.76
N LYS A 298 14.98 9.51 24.87
CA LYS A 298 13.64 9.16 25.39
C LYS A 298 12.76 10.39 25.62
N GLU A 299 13.31 11.61 25.62
CA GLU A 299 12.56 12.86 25.77
C GLU A 299 11.59 13.07 24.58
N TYR A 300 11.97 12.71 23.35
CA TYR A 300 11.07 12.92 22.19
C TYR A 300 9.78 12.11 22.31
N ARG A 301 9.86 10.87 22.79
CA ARG A 301 8.69 10.01 23.00
C ARG A 301 7.74 10.63 24.03
N GLN A 302 8.28 11.16 25.12
CA GLN A 302 7.49 11.87 26.12
C GLN A 302 6.81 13.10 25.52
N ILE A 303 7.52 13.89 24.70
CA ILE A 303 6.97 15.07 24.02
C ILE A 303 5.85 14.67 23.06
N ILE A 304 6.04 13.63 22.25
CA ILE A 304 4.99 13.07 21.37
C ILE A 304 3.76 12.71 22.20
N LEU A 305 3.93 12.00 23.31
CA LEU A 305 2.82 11.60 24.18
C LEU A 305 2.12 12.77 24.87
N THR A 306 2.77 13.93 25.02
CA THR A 306 2.07 15.14 25.50
C THR A 306 1.05 15.67 24.49
N MET A 307 1.31 15.46 23.19
CA MET A 307 0.44 15.89 22.10
C MET A 307 -0.53 14.80 21.68
N LEU A 308 -0.08 13.54 21.68
CA LEU A 308 -0.80 12.36 21.20
C LEU A 308 -0.87 11.31 22.30
N PRO A 309 -1.62 11.56 23.39
CA PRO A 309 -1.61 10.71 24.58
C PRO A 309 -2.25 9.32 24.36
N LYS A 310 -2.94 9.11 23.24
CA LYS A 310 -3.62 7.85 22.92
C LYS A 310 -2.71 6.80 22.28
N LEU A 311 -1.52 7.19 21.81
CA LEU A 311 -0.61 6.26 21.15
C LEU A 311 -0.26 5.08 22.07
N GLU A 312 -0.23 3.90 21.48
CA GLU A 312 0.14 2.64 22.10
C GLU A 312 1.54 2.19 21.67
N ARG A 313 1.95 2.53 20.45
CA ARG A 313 3.30 2.27 19.95
C ARG A 313 3.88 3.50 19.28
N ILE A 314 5.14 3.80 19.59
CA ILE A 314 5.94 4.81 18.92
C ILE A 314 7.18 4.10 18.37
N ASP A 315 7.44 4.24 17.08
CA ASP A 315 8.63 3.69 16.41
C ASP A 315 8.83 2.17 16.60
N LYS A 316 7.71 1.43 16.60
CA LYS A 316 7.57 -0.03 16.85
C LYS A 316 7.61 -0.47 18.32
N ASP A 317 8.02 0.40 19.23
CA ASP A 317 8.09 0.11 20.66
C ASP A 317 6.81 0.49 21.40
N LEU A 318 6.37 -0.39 22.29
CA LEU A 318 5.22 -0.17 23.18
C LEU A 318 5.45 1.05 24.08
N VAL A 319 4.40 1.85 24.25
CA VAL A 319 4.36 2.98 25.18
C VAL A 319 4.14 2.46 26.59
N LEU A 320 5.13 2.65 27.46
CA LEU A 320 5.05 2.20 28.86
C LEU A 320 4.29 3.20 29.74
N ASP A 321 3.67 2.71 30.82
CA ASP A 321 2.96 3.56 31.79
C ASP A 321 3.84 4.68 32.37
N GLN A 322 5.13 4.38 32.58
CA GLN A 322 6.11 5.37 33.04
C GLN A 322 6.25 6.55 32.06
N GLU A 323 6.25 6.28 30.75
CA GLU A 323 6.32 7.32 29.72
C GLU A 323 5.05 8.17 29.71
N ARG A 324 3.88 7.54 29.90
CA ARG A 324 2.60 8.24 30.01
C ARG A 324 2.57 9.18 31.21
N ASP A 325 3.08 8.75 32.36
CA ASP A 325 3.11 9.59 33.55
C ASP A 325 4.10 10.74 33.42
N GLN A 326 5.28 10.49 32.84
CA GLN A 326 6.25 11.54 32.50
C GLN A 326 5.65 12.58 31.53
N ALA A 327 4.94 12.13 30.50
CA ALA A 327 4.25 13.02 29.56
C ALA A 327 3.17 13.87 30.25
N LYS A 328 2.38 13.31 31.17
CA LYS A 328 1.39 14.08 31.96
C LYS A 328 2.06 15.14 32.84
N GLU A 329 3.21 14.83 33.44
CA GLU A 329 3.97 15.82 34.22
C GLU A 329 4.51 16.94 33.35
N LEU A 330 5.07 16.59 32.18
CA LEU A 330 5.58 17.57 31.21
C LEU A 330 4.45 18.47 30.72
N LEU A 331 3.28 17.91 30.39
CA LEU A 331 2.09 18.67 30.00
C LEU A 331 1.67 19.69 31.07
N LYS A 332 1.71 19.33 32.36
CA LYS A 332 1.42 20.27 33.46
C LYS A 332 2.43 21.42 33.52
N LYS A 333 3.71 21.18 33.23
CA LYS A 333 4.73 22.24 33.18
C LYS A 333 4.50 23.17 32.00
N ILE A 334 4.17 22.62 30.82
CA ILE A 334 3.80 23.39 29.63
C ILE A 334 2.57 24.28 29.92
N GLN A 335 1.53 23.74 30.56
CA GLN A 335 0.32 24.50 30.94
C GLN A 335 0.58 25.62 31.95
N LYS A 336 1.63 25.50 32.77
CA LYS A 336 2.07 26.55 33.70
C LYS A 336 2.94 27.62 33.03
N ASN A 337 3.12 27.56 31.71
CA ASN A 337 4.04 28.39 30.93
C ASN A 337 5.49 28.30 31.41
N GLU A 338 5.89 27.17 32.01
CA GLU A 338 7.29 26.91 32.37
C GLU A 338 8.13 26.57 31.12
N PHE A 339 7.48 26.00 30.09
CA PHE A 339 8.04 25.64 28.78
C PHE A 339 6.99 25.85 27.68
N LYS A 340 7.43 26.10 26.44
CA LYS A 340 6.61 26.04 25.23
C LYS A 340 6.97 24.83 24.38
N LEU A 341 6.01 24.32 23.62
CA LEU A 341 6.24 23.29 22.60
C LEU A 341 7.30 23.73 21.58
N GLU A 342 7.28 25.00 21.20
CA GLU A 342 8.26 25.64 20.32
C GLU A 342 9.69 25.63 20.89
N ASP A 343 9.85 25.54 22.22
CA ASP A 343 11.18 25.47 22.84
C ASP A 343 11.88 24.14 22.54
N PHE A 344 11.13 23.11 22.13
CA PHE A 344 11.69 21.84 21.67
C PHE A 344 12.08 21.88 20.18
N ASP A 345 11.53 22.83 19.41
CA ASP A 345 11.88 23.08 18.00
C ASP A 345 13.19 23.88 17.85
N LEU A 346 13.64 24.57 18.90
CA LEU A 346 14.73 25.58 18.89
C LEU A 346 16.04 25.12 19.54
N ARG A 347 16.14 23.85 19.92
CA ARG A 347 17.36 23.31 20.55
C ARG A 347 18.35 22.91 19.44
N ASP A 348 19.14 23.89 19.01
CA ASP A 348 20.30 23.77 18.12
C ASP A 348 21.35 22.76 18.63
#